data_AF-A0A0A1FI26-F1
#
_entry.id   AF-A0A0A1FI26-F1
#
_cell.length_a   1.000
_cell.length_b   1.000
_cell.length_c   1.000
_cell.angle_alpha   90.00
_cell.angle_beta   90.00
_cell.angle_gamma   90.00
#
_symmetry.space_group_name_H-M   'P 1'
#
loop_
_entity.id
_entity.type
_entity.pdbx_description
1 polymer ?
#
loop_
_entity_poly.entity_id
_entity_poly.type
_entity_poly.pdbx_seq_one_letter_code
_entity_poly.pdbx_strand_id
1 'polypeptide(L)'
;MMLIEGLIAIFIFSMGILAIVGLQSVSVKQVSDASYRSQAAVLSNTLIGTMWVSDHTTATMQSNFNSPNGAGYIAWLANVSAALPQSSATVNVDSQNIVTVTVKWLAPSEVANTTKHQYVTVAQIR
;
A
#
# COMPACT_ATOMS: atom_id res chain seq x y z
N MET A 1 14.61 -55.03 -10.03
CA MET A 1 13.31 -54.35 -10.00
C MET A 1 13.24 -53.52 -8.71
N MET A 2 14.07 -52.48 -8.59
CA MET A 2 14.14 -51.61 -7.40
C MET A 2 14.68 -50.23 -7.80
N LEU A 3 15.70 -50.20 -8.68
CA LEU A 3 16.29 -48.96 -9.21
C LEU A 3 15.26 -48.10 -9.96
N ILE A 4 14.47 -48.71 -10.86
CA ILE A 4 13.48 -47.95 -11.64
C ILE A 4 12.34 -47.42 -10.76
N GLU A 5 11.97 -48.17 -9.73
CA GLU A 5 10.90 -47.81 -8.80
C GLU A 5 11.32 -46.66 -7.89
N GLY A 6 12.57 -46.68 -7.39
CA GLY A 6 13.16 -45.55 -6.66
C GLY A 6 13.30 -44.28 -7.50
N LEU A 7 13.67 -44.41 -8.79
CA LEU A 7 13.76 -43.27 -9.70
C LEU A 7 12.39 -42.63 -9.97
N ILE A 8 11.35 -43.45 -10.16
CA ILE A 8 9.97 -42.96 -10.33
C ILE A 8 9.48 -42.29 -9.04
N ALA A 9 9.78 -42.86 -7.86
CA ALA A 9 9.41 -42.26 -6.57
C ALA A 9 10.06 -40.88 -6.37
N ILE A 10 11.36 -40.75 -6.63
CA ILE A 10 12.08 -39.46 -6.52
C ILE A 10 11.55 -38.45 -7.54
N PHE A 11 11.24 -38.90 -8.77
CA PHE A 11 10.67 -38.04 -9.80
C PHE A 11 9.33 -37.44 -9.36
N ILE A 12 8.39 -38.28 -8.94
CA ILE A 12 7.06 -37.84 -8.47
C ILE A 12 7.20 -36.95 -7.23
N PHE A 13 8.08 -37.31 -6.30
CA PHE A 13 8.32 -36.51 -5.10
C PHE A 13 8.88 -35.12 -5.43
N SER A 14 9.81 -35.03 -6.38
CA SER A 14 10.36 -33.74 -6.83
C SER A 14 9.29 -32.85 -7.47
N MET A 15 8.41 -33.43 -8.29
CA MET A 15 7.25 -32.72 -8.87
C MET A 15 6.31 -32.19 -7.77
N GLY A 16 6.07 -32.98 -6.73
CA GLY A 16 5.28 -32.55 -5.56
C GLY A 16 5.90 -31.36 -4.83
N ILE A 17 7.21 -31.34 -4.63
CA ILE A 17 7.90 -30.21 -3.98
C ILE A 17 7.79 -28.94 -4.85
N LEU A 18 8.02 -29.05 -6.16
CA LEU A 18 7.89 -27.89 -7.06
C LEU A 18 6.49 -27.28 -7.02
N ALA A 19 5.45 -28.12 -6.98
CA ALA A 19 4.07 -27.65 -6.89
C ALA A 19 3.82 -26.84 -5.60
N ILE A 20 4.33 -27.30 -4.45
CA ILE A 20 4.16 -26.60 -3.17
C ILE A 20 4.97 -25.30 -3.14
N VAL A 21 6.18 -25.28 -3.70
CA VAL A 21 6.98 -24.04 -3.80
C VAL A 21 6.28 -23.00 -4.67
N GLY A 22 5.63 -23.42 -5.76
CA GLY A 22 4.79 -22.55 -6.58
C GLY A 22 3.65 -21.90 -5.78
N LEU A 23 2.92 -22.71 -4.99
CA LEU A 23 1.86 -22.20 -4.11
C LEU A 23 2.38 -21.27 -3.01
N GLN A 24 3.55 -21.56 -2.44
CA GLN A 24 4.19 -20.71 -1.44
C GLN A 24 4.56 -19.35 -2.03
N SER A 25 5.11 -19.30 -3.24
CA SER A 25 5.45 -18.05 -3.92
C SER A 25 4.23 -17.13 -4.07
N VAL A 26 3.10 -17.68 -4.53
CA VAL A 26 1.84 -16.92 -4.65
C VAL A 26 1.35 -16.43 -3.29
N SER A 27 1.43 -17.28 -2.26
CA SER A 27 1.01 -16.93 -0.90
C SER A 27 1.83 -15.77 -0.34
N VAL A 28 3.16 -15.80 -0.51
CA VAL A 28 4.05 -14.70 -0.10
C VAL A 28 3.68 -13.39 -0.80
N LYS A 29 3.45 -13.42 -2.12
CA LYS A 29 3.03 -12.22 -2.86
C LYS A 29 1.74 -11.63 -2.30
N GLN A 30 0.74 -12.47 -2.03
CA GLN A 30 -0.54 -12.03 -1.48
C GLN A 30 -0.40 -11.41 -0.08
N VAL A 31 0.47 -11.97 0.76
CA VAL A 31 0.78 -11.41 2.09
C VAL A 31 1.46 -10.05 1.96
N SER A 32 2.43 -9.90 1.06
CA SER A 32 3.07 -8.62 0.79
C SER A 32 2.07 -7.57 0.28
N ASP A 33 1.21 -7.94 -0.68
CA ASP A 33 0.19 -7.04 -1.22
C ASP A 33 -0.82 -6.61 -0.15
N ALA A 34 -1.22 -7.53 0.75
CA ALA A 34 -2.06 -7.21 1.91
C ALA A 34 -1.36 -6.29 2.91
N SER A 35 -0.06 -6.53 3.17
CA SER A 35 0.75 -5.68 4.05
C SER A 35 0.82 -4.24 3.53
N TYR A 36 1.07 -4.05 2.23
CA TYR A 36 1.10 -2.70 1.64
C TYR A 36 -0.26 -1.99 1.74
N ARG A 37 -1.38 -2.69 1.51
CA ARG A 37 -2.72 -2.12 1.72
C ARG A 37 -2.94 -1.71 3.18
N SER A 38 -2.53 -2.54 4.13
CA SER A 38 -2.64 -2.25 5.56
C SER A 38 -1.80 -1.02 5.94
N GLN A 39 -0.58 -0.92 5.42
CA GLN A 39 0.30 0.23 5.67
C GLN A 39 -0.30 1.51 5.09
N ALA A 40 -0.85 1.47 3.87
CA ALA A 40 -1.53 2.61 3.26
C ALA A 40 -2.75 3.07 4.11
N ALA A 41 -3.51 2.13 4.66
CA ALA A 41 -4.63 2.42 5.54
C ALA A 41 -4.18 3.10 6.85
N VAL A 42 -3.15 2.55 7.50
CA VAL A 42 -2.59 3.13 8.74
C VAL A 42 -2.04 4.53 8.48
N LEU A 43 -1.24 4.73 7.42
CA LEU A 43 -0.69 6.03 7.07
C LEU A 43 -1.78 7.08 6.79
N SER A 44 -2.85 6.68 6.11
CA SER A 44 -3.97 7.58 5.83
C SER A 44 -4.74 7.94 7.10
N ASN A 45 -4.96 6.96 7.99
CA ASN A 45 -5.60 7.19 9.28
C ASN A 45 -4.75 8.04 10.22
N THR A 46 -3.42 7.88 10.22
CA THR A 46 -2.51 8.75 10.96
C THR A 46 -2.60 10.17 10.47
N LEU A 47 -2.62 10.40 9.15
CA LEU A 47 -2.81 11.74 8.58
C LEU A 47 -4.13 12.35 9.03
N ILE A 48 -5.24 11.61 8.91
CA ILE A 48 -6.54 12.06 9.40
C ILE A 48 -6.44 12.40 10.89
N GLY A 49 -5.86 11.53 11.72
CA GLY A 49 -5.64 11.81 13.15
C GLY A 49 -4.85 13.10 13.41
N THR A 50 -3.81 13.37 12.63
CA THR A 50 -3.06 14.63 12.75
C THR A 50 -3.89 15.86 12.38
N MET A 51 -4.75 15.74 11.36
CA MET A 51 -5.65 16.82 10.98
C MET A 51 -6.73 17.08 12.04
N TRP A 52 -7.23 16.04 12.71
CA TRP A 52 -8.19 16.16 13.81
C TRP A 52 -7.64 16.93 15.02
N VAL A 53 -6.33 16.91 15.25
CA VAL A 53 -5.68 17.64 16.34
C VAL A 53 -5.19 19.03 15.90
N SER A 54 -5.16 19.28 14.59
CA SER A 54 -4.74 20.56 14.01
C SER A 54 -5.84 21.63 14.04
N ASP A 55 -5.55 22.83 13.57
CA ASP A 55 -6.55 23.89 13.38
C ASP A 55 -7.56 23.49 12.29
N HIS A 56 -8.85 23.47 12.64
CA HIS A 56 -9.96 23.09 11.76
C HIS A 56 -10.45 24.22 10.86
N THR A 57 -9.83 25.40 10.94
CA THR A 57 -10.06 26.49 10.00
C THR A 57 -9.76 26.00 8.59
N THR A 58 -10.76 26.03 7.70
CA THR A 58 -10.66 25.50 6.33
C THR A 58 -9.45 26.02 5.57
N ALA A 59 -9.14 27.32 5.68
CA ALA A 59 -7.98 27.93 5.04
C ALA A 59 -6.64 27.36 5.58
N THR A 60 -6.54 27.14 6.89
CA THR A 60 -5.36 26.51 7.52
C THR A 60 -5.23 25.06 7.10
N MET A 61 -6.33 24.29 7.08
CA MET A 61 -6.31 22.90 6.64
C MET A 61 -5.91 22.77 5.17
N GLN A 62 -6.48 23.58 4.29
CA GLN A 62 -6.15 23.58 2.86
C GLN A 62 -4.70 23.98 2.62
N SER A 63 -4.21 25.03 3.28
CA SER A 63 -2.82 25.47 3.08
C SER A 63 -1.79 24.47 3.62
N ASN A 64 -2.11 23.73 4.70
CA ASN A 64 -1.17 22.83 5.36
C ASN A 64 -1.21 21.39 4.82
N PHE A 65 -2.38 20.90 4.42
CA PHE A 65 -2.55 19.48 4.06
C PHE A 65 -2.95 19.23 2.61
N ASN A 66 -3.31 20.24 1.83
CA ASN A 66 -3.65 20.02 0.42
C ASN A 66 -2.39 19.74 -0.41
N SER A 67 -2.48 18.79 -1.33
CA SER A 67 -1.41 18.49 -2.28
C SER A 67 -1.29 19.62 -3.33
N PRO A 68 -0.09 19.93 -3.85
CA PRO A 68 1.21 19.28 -3.59
C PRO A 68 2.09 20.00 -2.56
N ASN A 69 1.66 21.16 -2.05
CA ASN A 69 2.56 22.11 -1.38
C ASN A 69 2.37 22.20 0.13
N GLY A 70 1.33 21.59 0.70
CA GLY A 70 1.07 21.68 2.13
C GLY A 70 2.21 21.10 2.95
N ALA A 71 2.68 21.81 3.98
CA ALA A 71 3.81 21.38 4.81
C ALA A 71 3.52 20.04 5.52
N GLY A 72 2.32 19.89 6.10
CA GLY A 72 1.86 18.65 6.71
C GLY A 72 1.67 17.52 5.69
N TYR A 73 1.22 17.86 4.47
CA TYR A 73 1.20 16.91 3.36
C TYR A 73 2.60 16.43 2.97
N ILE A 74 3.58 17.32 2.82
CA ILE A 74 4.96 16.97 2.44
C ILE A 74 5.61 16.09 3.50
N ALA A 75 5.44 16.43 4.78
CA ALA A 75 5.95 15.62 5.89
C ALA A 75 5.32 14.22 5.90
N TRP A 76 4.00 14.12 5.70
CA TRP A 76 3.32 12.84 5.58
C TRP A 76 3.75 12.06 4.32
N LEU A 77 3.90 12.72 3.17
CA LEU A 77 4.31 12.10 1.91
C LEU A 77 5.68 11.44 2.03
N ALA A 78 6.61 12.02 2.81
CA ALA A 78 7.90 11.38 3.11
C ALA A 78 7.75 10.04 3.85
N ASN A 79 6.78 9.93 4.75
CA ASN A 79 6.47 8.67 5.43
C ASN A 79 5.83 7.66 4.47
N VAL A 80 4.96 8.12 3.56
CA VAL A 80 4.36 7.28 2.51
C VAL A 80 5.43 6.74 1.55
N SER A 81 6.40 7.56 1.15
CA SER A 81 7.48 7.15 0.25
C SER A 81 8.49 6.22 0.93
N ALA A 82 8.67 6.32 2.24
CA ALA A 82 9.49 5.39 3.01
C ALA A 82 8.82 4.02 3.22
N ALA A 83 7.49 3.99 3.39
CA ALA A 83 6.76 2.75 3.67
C ALA A 83 6.30 1.98 2.43
N LEU A 84 5.95 2.70 1.35
CA LEU A 84 5.35 2.10 0.16
C LEU A 84 6.25 2.23 -1.08
N PRO A 85 6.46 1.15 -1.83
CA PRO A 85 7.27 1.15 -3.05
C PRO A 85 6.60 1.93 -4.19
N GLN A 86 7.40 2.70 -4.93
CA GLN A 86 6.99 3.52 -6.08
C GLN A 86 5.68 4.31 -5.84
N SER A 87 5.56 4.84 -4.64
CA SER A 87 4.32 5.42 -4.14
C SER A 87 4.09 6.84 -4.65
N SER A 88 2.83 7.22 -4.66
CA SER A 88 2.37 8.59 -4.94
C SER A 88 1.08 8.79 -4.16
N ALA A 89 0.94 9.92 -3.49
CA ALA A 89 -0.26 10.22 -2.74
C ALA A 89 -0.78 11.61 -3.07
N THR A 90 -2.09 11.82 -2.86
CA THR A 90 -2.74 13.11 -3.00
C THR A 90 -3.72 13.29 -1.86
N VAL A 91 -3.77 14.50 -1.32
CA VAL A 91 -4.73 14.89 -0.31
C VAL A 91 -5.50 16.07 -0.86
N ASN A 92 -6.82 16.01 -0.81
CA ASN A 92 -7.72 17.09 -1.19
C ASN A 92 -8.61 17.45 -0.01
N VAL A 93 -8.54 18.70 0.46
CA VAL A 93 -9.45 19.25 1.48
C VAL A 93 -10.41 20.21 0.79
N ASP A 94 -11.71 19.90 0.82
CA ASP A 94 -12.71 20.76 0.18
C ASP A 94 -13.12 21.96 1.08
N SER A 95 -14.12 22.74 0.63
CA SER A 95 -14.63 23.89 1.38
C SER A 95 -15.51 23.52 2.58
N GLN A 96 -15.85 22.24 2.74
CA GLN A 96 -16.63 21.70 3.85
C GLN A 96 -15.77 20.87 4.81
N ASN A 97 -14.43 20.99 4.70
CA ASN A 97 -13.45 20.20 5.44
C ASN A 97 -13.62 18.67 5.26
N ILE A 98 -14.13 18.25 4.11
CA ILE A 98 -14.07 16.85 3.68
C ILE A 98 -12.70 16.62 3.07
N VAL A 99 -11.93 15.79 3.76
CA VAL A 99 -10.59 15.38 3.38
C VAL A 99 -10.68 14.08 2.60
N THR A 100 -10.24 14.09 1.36
CA THR A 100 -10.04 12.89 0.53
C THR A 100 -8.55 12.60 0.43
N VAL A 101 -8.12 11.49 1.02
CA VAL A 101 -6.74 11.00 0.96
C VAL A 101 -6.69 9.84 -0.01
N THR A 102 -5.86 9.95 -1.04
CA THR A 102 -5.60 8.89 -2.00
C THR A 102 -4.14 8.50 -1.95
N VAL A 103 -3.86 7.24 -1.66
CA VAL A 103 -2.51 6.67 -1.67
C VAL A 103 -2.44 5.65 -2.78
N LYS A 104 -1.41 5.74 -3.62
CA LYS A 104 -1.14 4.78 -4.70
C LYS A 104 0.26 4.22 -4.56
N TRP A 105 0.43 2.94 -4.89
CA TRP A 105 1.73 2.27 -4.87
C TRP A 105 1.80 1.19 -5.94
N LEU A 106 3.02 0.75 -6.26
CA LEU A 106 3.25 -0.38 -7.15
C LEU A 106 4.17 -1.36 -6.43
N ALA A 107 3.77 -2.63 -6.32
CA ALA A 107 4.59 -3.62 -5.65
C ALA A 107 5.88 -3.87 -6.45
N PRO A 108 7.01 -4.23 -5.82
CA PRO A 108 8.30 -4.38 -6.53
C PRO A 108 8.28 -5.49 -7.60
N SER A 109 7.36 -6.45 -7.47
CA SER A 109 7.16 -7.54 -8.42
C SER A 109 6.37 -7.12 -9.68
N GLU A 110 5.83 -5.90 -9.72
CA GLU A 110 4.95 -5.42 -10.78
C GLU A 110 5.70 -4.50 -11.75
N VAL A 111 5.31 -4.53 -13.03
CA VAL A 111 5.99 -3.78 -14.09
C VAL A 111 5.67 -2.30 -13.96
N ALA A 112 6.67 -1.43 -14.10
CA ALA A 112 6.61 0.02 -13.84
C ALA A 112 5.48 0.81 -14.55
N ASN A 113 4.90 0.27 -15.62
CA ASN A 113 3.81 0.88 -16.39
C ASN A 113 2.43 0.25 -16.14
N THR A 114 2.28 -0.56 -15.09
CA THR A 114 0.99 -1.17 -14.71
C THR A 114 0.16 -0.17 -13.89
N THR A 115 -1.16 -0.33 -13.92
CA THR A 115 -2.07 0.41 -13.02
C THR A 115 -1.65 0.20 -11.57
N LYS A 116 -1.30 1.30 -10.89
CA LYS A 116 -0.93 1.28 -9.47
C LYS A 116 -2.11 0.83 -8.61
N HIS A 117 -1.81 0.10 -7.54
CA HIS A 117 -2.76 -0.13 -6.46
C HIS A 117 -3.17 1.21 -5.85
N GLN A 118 -4.41 1.28 -5.36
CA GLN A 118 -4.97 2.50 -4.81
C GLN A 118 -5.74 2.21 -3.52
N TYR A 119 -5.52 3.06 -2.53
CA TYR A 119 -6.30 3.13 -1.31
C TYR A 119 -6.85 4.56 -1.18
N VAL A 120 -8.16 4.68 -0.94
CA VAL A 120 -8.83 5.98 -0.76
C VAL A 120 -9.54 5.95 0.57
N THR A 121 -9.36 7.00 1.35
CA THR A 121 -10.17 7.26 2.54
C THR A 121 -10.70 8.68 2.50
N VAL A 122 -11.91 8.86 3.02
CA VAL A 122 -12.60 10.14 3.11
C VAL A 122 -13.03 10.35 4.54
N ALA A 123 -12.69 11.52 5.09
CA ALA A 123 -13.09 11.92 6.44
C ALA A 123 -13.56 13.37 6.44
N GLN A 124 -14.60 13.67 7.21
CA GLN A 124 -15.02 15.04 7.46
C GLN A 124 -14.46 15.50 8.80
N ILE A 125 -13.82 16.67 8.80
CA ILE A 125 -13.27 17.31 10.00
C ILE A 125 -14.17 18.51 10.32
N ARG A 126 -14.76 18.53 11.52
CA ARG A 126 -15.72 19.54 11.96
C ARG A 126 -15.12 20.42 13.04
#